data_AF-A0A967WF89-F1
#
_entry.id   AF-A0A967WF89-F1
#
_cell.length_a   1.000
_cell.length_b   1.000
_cell.length_c   1.000
_cell.angle_alpha   90.00
_cell.angle_beta   90.00
_cell.angle_gamma   90.00
#
_symmetry.space_group_name_H-M   'P 1'
#
loop_
_entity.id
_entity.type
_entity.pdbx_description
1 polymer ?
#
loop_
_entity_poly.entity_id
_entity_poly.type
_entity_poly.pdbx_seq_one_letter_code
_entity_poly.pdbx_strand_id
1 'polypeptide(L)' 'MKLYRLETVSWQDSQLLYHALPRLGREGLILLSPGSPYLCIGYFQDADQDVDLA' A
#
# COMPACT_ATOMS: atom_id res chain seq x y z
N MET A 1 -13.83 10.05 -11.32
CA MET A 1 -12.68 9.31 -10.75
C MET A 1 -11.36 9.83 -11.29
N LYS A 2 -10.48 10.33 -10.40
CA LYS A 2 -9.13 10.82 -10.76
C LYS A 2 -8.14 9.66 -10.88
N LEU A 3 -7.33 9.65 -11.94
CA LEU A 3 -6.29 8.63 -12.15
C LEU A 3 -4.92 9.20 -11.79
N TYR A 4 -4.18 8.53 -10.90
CA TYR A 4 -2.81 8.85 -10.53
C TYR A 4 -1.88 7.74 -11.02
N ARG A 5 -0.86 8.08 -11.81
CA ARG A 5 0.17 7.16 -12.31
C ARG A 5 1.49 7.54 -11.66
N LEU A 6 1.91 6.78 -10.65
CA LEU A 6 3.03 7.16 -9.77
C LEU A 6 4.31 6.37 -10.04
N GLU A 7 4.28 5.49 -11.05
CA GLU A 7 5.39 4.59 -11.40
C GLU A 7 5.83 3.79 -10.17
N THR A 8 7.11 3.84 -9.83
CA THR A 8 7.71 3.06 -8.76
C THR A 8 7.63 3.82 -7.44
N VAL A 9 6.99 3.21 -6.44
CA VAL A 9 6.68 3.85 -5.15
C VAL A 9 7.15 2.97 -3.98
N SER A 10 7.60 3.60 -2.90
CA SER A 10 7.95 2.89 -1.67
C SER A 10 6.73 2.17 -1.07
N TRP A 11 6.97 1.12 -0.29
CA TRP A 11 5.88 0.42 0.39
C TRP A 11 5.10 1.37 1.31
N GLN A 12 5.80 2.16 2.13
CA GLN A 12 5.20 3.09 3.08
C GLN A 12 4.27 4.10 2.38
N ASP A 13 4.73 4.69 1.27
CA ASP A 13 3.94 5.67 0.52
C ASP A 13 2.74 5.00 -0.16
N SER A 14 2.91 3.78 -0.68
CA SER A 14 1.79 3.04 -1.30
C SER A 14 0.65 2.78 -0.30
N GLN A 15 0.98 2.40 0.94
CA GLN A 15 0.01 2.17 2.02
C GLN A 15 -0.60 3.48 2.50
N LEU A 16 0.22 4.52 2.67
CA LEU A 16 -0.24 5.86 3.07
C LEU A 16 -1.28 6.39 2.10
N LEU A 17 -1.00 6.34 0.80
CA LEU A 17 -1.90 6.84 -0.24
C LEU A 17 -3.26 6.13 -0.18
N TYR A 18 -3.26 4.79 -0.11
CA TYR A 18 -4.47 3.99 -0.01
C TYR A 18 -5.35 4.40 1.19
N HIS A 19 -4.75 4.72 2.33
CA HIS A 19 -5.47 5.12 3.54
C HIS A 19 -5.80 6.61 3.64
N ALA A 20 -5.02 7.48 2.99
CA ALA A 20 -5.18 8.93 3.04
C ALA A 20 -6.31 9.43 2.15
N LEU A 21 -6.48 8.88 0.94
CA LEU A 21 -7.53 9.31 0.01
C LEU A 21 -8.93 9.30 0.65
N PRO A 22 -9.37 8.21 1.32
CA PRO A 22 -10.67 8.17 1.98
C PRO A 22 -10.78 9.20 3.12
N ARG A 23 -9.73 9.36 3.93
CA ARG A 23 -9.71 10.33 5.05
C ARG A 23 -9.82 11.77 4.59
N LEU A 24 -9.33 12.07 3.39
CA LEU A 24 -9.41 13.39 2.76
C LEU A 24 -10.67 13.59 1.92
N GLY A 25 -11.59 12.61 1.88
CA GLY A 25 -12.80 12.67 1.05
C GLY A 25 -12.48 12.76 -0.45
N ARG A 26 -11.34 12.19 -0.89
CA ARG A 26 -10.85 12.30 -2.26
C ARG A 26 -11.02 10.97 -3.00
N GLU A 27 -11.86 10.96 -4.02
CA GLU A 27 -11.96 9.83 -4.94
C GLU A 27 -10.74 9.72 -5.88
N GLY A 28 -10.32 8.49 -6.19
CA GLY A 28 -9.30 8.24 -7.20
C GLY A 28 -8.84 6.79 -7.30
N LEU A 29 -8.20 6.47 -8.43
CA LEU A 29 -7.49 5.24 -8.71
C LEU A 29 -5.99 5.54 -8.78
N ILE A 30 -5.18 4.77 -8.07
CA ILE A 30 -3.73 4.88 -8.06
C ILE A 30 -3.15 3.66 -8.77
N LEU A 31 -2.34 3.89 -9.81
CA LEU A 31 -1.55 2.87 -10.49
C LEU A 31 -0.08 3.11 -10.16
N LEU A 32 0.58 2.07 -9.62
CA LEU A 32 1.97 2.09 -9.19
C LEU A 32 2.59 0.69 -9.30
N SER A 33 3.91 0.63 -9.20
CA SER A 33 4.72 -0.57 -9.01
C SER A 33 5.53 -0.47 -7.71
N PRO A 34 5.85 -1.60 -7.07
CA PRO A 34 6.66 -1.60 -5.84
C PRO A 34 8.11 -1.18 -6.14
N GLY A 35 8.69 -0.32 -5.29
CA GLY A 35 10.09 0.13 -5.40
C GLY A 35 11.15 -0.83 -4.87
N SER A 36 10.73 -1.81 -4.07
CA SER A 36 11.55 -2.92 -3.61
C SER A 36 10.64 -4.11 -3.33
N PRO A 37 11.17 -5.34 -3.24
CA PRO A 37 10.42 -6.47 -2.70
C PRO A 37 9.94 -6.16 -1.28
N TYR A 38 8.68 -6.50 -0.98
CA TYR A 38 8.09 -6.44 0.35
C TYR A 38 6.95 -7.46 0.46
N LEU A 39 6.56 -7.76 1.69
CA LEU A 39 5.36 -8.53 2.00
C LEU A 39 4.34 -7.60 2.69
N CYS A 40 3.06 -7.76 2.36
CA CYS A 40 1.97 -7.17 3.13
C CYS A 40 1.20 -8.29 3.84
N ILE A 41 0.83 -8.05 5.09
CA ILE A 41 -0.15 -8.87 5.80
C ILE A 41 -1.42 -8.06 6.06
N GLY A 42 -2.55 -8.75 6.16
CA GLY A 42 -3.84 -8.17 6.50
C GLY A 42 -3.87 -7.67 7.94
N TYR A 43 -4.78 -6.74 8.22
CA TYR A 43 -4.91 -6.11 9.54
C TYR A 43 -5.14 -7.11 10.70
N PHE A 44 -5.74 -8.26 10.42
CA PHE A 44 -6.02 -9.30 11.42
C PHE A 44 -5.10 -10.52 11.30
N GLN A 45 -4.06 -10.46 10.47
CA GLN A 45 -3.08 -11.54 10.36
C GLN A 45 -2.02 -11.43 11.45
N ASP A 46 -1.44 -12.57 11.82
CA ASP A 46 -0.36 -12.68 12.80
C ASP A 46 0.96 -12.90 12.07
N ALA A 47 1.86 -11.91 12.15
CA ALA A 47 3.13 -11.94 11.43
C ALA A 47 4.00 -13.13 11.88
N ASP A 48 3.96 -13.51 13.16
CA ASP A 48 4.78 -14.57 13.71
C ASP A 48 4.30 -15.97 13.25
N GLN A 49 3.06 -16.08 12.78
CA GLN A 49 2.49 -17.32 12.26
C GLN A 49 2.55 -17.41 10.73
N ASP A 50 2.39 -16.28 10.05
CA ASP A 50 2.21 -16.22 8.59
C ASP A 50 3.52 -15.96 7.83
N VAL A 51 4.58 -15.52 8.51
CA VAL A 51 5.82 -15.06 7.89
C VAL A 51 7.04 -15.65 8.61
N ASP A 52 8.02 -16.12 7.83
CA ASP A 52 9.33 -16.43 8.38
C ASP A 52 10.11 -15.12 8.61
N LEU A 53 10.29 -14.77 9.90
CA LEU A 53 10.96 -13.54 10.33
C LEU A 53 12.42 -13.78 10.76
N ALA A 54 12.91 -15.03 10.71
CA ALA A 54 14.23 -15.45 11.20
C ALA A 54 15.31 -15.48 10.12
#